data_AF-A0A7R8VXV5-F1
#
_entry.id   AF-A0A7R8VXV5-F1
#
_cell.length_a   1.000
_cell.length_b   1.000
_cell.length_c   1.000
_cell.angle_alpha   90.00
_cell.angle_beta   90.00
_cell.angle_gamma   90.00
#
_symmetry.space_group_name_H-M   'P 1'
#
loop_
_entity.id
_entity.type
_entity.pdbx_description
1 polymer ?
#
loop_
_entity_poly.entity_id
_entity_poly.type
_entity_poly.pdbx_seq_one_letter_code
_entity_poly.pdbx_strand_id
1 'polypeptide(L)'
;KYIIWLSGPDICGPGTKKVHVIFNYKGKNLLINKDIRCKDDVYTHLYTLIVKPDNTYEVLIDNSKVESGELEVDWDFLPPKKIKDPEAKKPEDWDDRSTIDDPDDSKPEDWDKPEHVADPDATKPEDWDDEMDGEWEPPMIDNPDFKGEWKPKQIDNPNYK
;
A
#
# COMPACT_ATOMS: atom_id res chain seq x y z
N LYS A 1 33.14 -18.62 11.29
CA LYS A 1 34.10 -17.59 10.80
C LYS A 1 33.36 -16.74 9.79
N TYR A 2 33.16 -15.46 10.08
CA TYR A 2 32.63 -14.49 9.12
C TYR A 2 33.80 -13.89 8.35
N ILE A 3 33.61 -13.64 7.06
CA ILE A 3 34.58 -12.89 6.26
C ILE A 3 33.91 -11.58 5.88
N ILE A 4 34.53 -10.46 6.23
CA ILE A 4 34.10 -9.15 5.72
C ILE A 4 34.41 -9.17 4.23
N TRP A 5 33.38 -9.03 3.40
CA TRP A 5 33.53 -9.10 1.96
C TRP A 5 33.66 -7.70 1.35
N LEU A 6 32.84 -6.76 1.82
CA LEU A 6 32.87 -5.38 1.37
C LEU A 6 32.36 -4.43 2.46
N SER A 7 33.07 -3.31 2.65
CA SER A 7 32.67 -2.21 3.55
C SER A 7 33.04 -0.89 2.88
N GLY A 8 32.06 -0.06 2.54
CA GLY A 8 32.34 1.24 1.90
C GLY A 8 31.09 2.00 1.42
N PRO A 9 31.23 3.30 1.15
CA PRO A 9 30.15 4.12 0.60
C PRO A 9 29.85 3.74 -0.86
N ASP A 10 28.57 3.76 -1.21
CA ASP A 10 28.05 3.54 -2.56
C ASP A 10 27.02 4.63 -2.89
N ILE A 11 27.30 5.33 -3.99
CA ILE A 11 26.51 6.45 -4.47
C ILE A 11 26.14 6.16 -5.92
N CYS A 12 24.86 5.83 -6.16
CA CYS A 12 24.30 5.70 -7.50
C CYS A 12 23.05 6.59 -7.64
N GLY A 13 23.23 7.71 -8.32
CA GLY A 13 22.18 8.68 -8.60
C GLY A 13 21.58 9.36 -7.35
N PRO A 14 20.39 9.96 -7.46
CA PRO A 14 19.73 10.62 -6.34
C PRO A 14 19.11 9.65 -5.33
N GLY A 15 18.89 8.39 -5.73
CA GLY A 15 18.13 7.41 -4.94
C GLY A 15 18.95 6.49 -4.05
N THR A 16 20.25 6.30 -4.33
CA THR A 16 21.10 5.39 -3.53
C THR A 16 22.36 6.10 -3.06
N LYS A 17 22.41 6.36 -1.75
CA LYS A 17 23.54 7.00 -1.05
C LYS A 17 23.72 6.31 0.31
N LYS A 18 24.30 5.12 0.28
CA LYS A 18 24.41 4.28 1.47
C LYS A 18 25.78 3.64 1.62
N VAL A 19 26.15 3.34 2.85
CA VAL A 19 27.35 2.56 3.18
C VAL A 19 26.97 1.08 3.17
N HIS A 20 27.56 0.31 2.27
CA HIS A 20 27.40 -1.14 2.30
C HIS A 20 28.32 -1.73 3.35
N VAL A 21 27.76 -2.63 4.16
CA VAL A 21 28.50 -3.50 5.05
C VAL A 21 28.02 -4.92 4.78
N ILE A 22 28.86 -5.72 4.11
CA ILE A 22 28.50 -7.04 3.60
C ILE A 22 29.37 -8.09 4.27
N PHE A 23 28.71 -9.05 4.94
CA PHE A 23 29.36 -10.22 5.49
C PHE A 23 29.13 -11.44 4.61
N ASN A 24 30.18 -12.18 4.32
CA ASN A 24 30.04 -13.52 3.76
C ASN A 24 29.86 -14.54 4.89
N TYR A 25 28.71 -15.23 4.87
CA TYR A 25 28.38 -16.29 5.80
C TYR A 25 27.80 -17.49 5.06
N LYS A 26 28.39 -18.68 5.28
CA LYS A 26 27.98 -19.94 4.62
C LYS A 26 27.88 -19.82 3.09
N GLY A 27 28.77 -19.05 2.46
CA GLY A 27 28.79 -18.84 1.01
C GLY A 27 27.71 -17.87 0.49
N LYS A 28 26.95 -17.22 1.37
CA LYS A 28 26.01 -16.15 1.02
C LYS A 28 26.55 -14.80 1.46
N ASN A 29 26.39 -13.78 0.61
CA ASN A 29 26.70 -12.39 0.92
C ASN A 29 25.46 -11.76 1.56
N LEU A 30 25.55 -11.44 2.84
CA LEU A 30 24.48 -10.83 3.62
C LEU A 30 24.74 -9.32 3.70
N LEU A 31 23.79 -8.55 3.20
CA LEU A 31 23.77 -7.11 3.33
C LEU A 31 23.19 -6.71 4.68
N ILE A 32 23.62 -5.56 5.19
CA ILE A 32 23.04 -4.97 6.39
C ILE A 32 21.59 -4.55 6.12
N ASN A 33 20.70 -4.82 7.08
CA ASN A 33 19.28 -4.46 6.97
C ASN A 33 19.02 -2.97 7.29
N LYS A 34 19.97 -2.30 7.92
CA LYS A 34 19.92 -0.86 8.21
C LYS A 34 20.46 -0.02 7.06
N ASP A 35 19.79 1.09 6.79
CA ASP A 35 20.26 2.07 5.81
C ASP A 35 21.20 3.08 6.48
N ILE A 36 22.50 2.96 6.19
CA ILE A 36 23.52 3.87 6.71
C ILE A 36 23.81 4.90 5.63
N ARG A 37 23.41 6.16 5.86
CA ARG A 37 23.64 7.24 4.89
C ARG A 37 25.13 7.56 4.75
N CYS A 38 25.62 7.56 3.52
CA CYS A 38 26.98 8.02 3.23
C CYS A 38 27.04 9.55 3.11
N LYS A 39 28.25 10.11 3.27
CA LYS A 39 28.51 11.51 2.98
C LYS A 39 28.61 11.70 1.47
N ASP A 40 27.97 12.75 0.96
CA ASP A 40 27.86 13.07 -0.47
C ASP A 40 28.47 14.41 -0.85
N ASP A 41 29.31 14.98 0.02
CA ASP A 41 30.04 16.20 -0.24
C ASP A 41 31.37 15.92 -0.98
N VAL A 42 32.15 16.98 -1.26
CA VAL A 42 33.40 16.92 -2.06
C VAL A 42 34.65 16.73 -1.19
N TYR A 43 34.49 16.61 0.14
CA TYR A 43 35.57 16.43 1.08
C TYR A 43 35.94 14.96 1.27
N THR A 44 37.14 14.74 1.80
CA THR A 44 37.60 13.39 2.15
C THR A 44 36.96 12.96 3.46
N HIS A 45 36.24 11.84 3.45
CA HIS A 45 35.67 11.23 4.64
C HIS A 45 36.35 9.92 5.00
N LEU A 46 36.45 9.66 6.30
CA LEU A 46 36.97 8.41 6.82
C LEU A 46 35.84 7.48 7.24
N TYR A 47 35.74 6.31 6.62
CA TYR A 47 34.80 5.26 6.99
C TYR A 47 35.52 4.16 7.76
N THR A 48 35.09 3.90 8.98
CA THR A 48 35.66 2.86 9.85
C THR A 48 34.57 1.88 10.26
N LEU A 49 34.80 0.59 9.99
CA LEU A 49 33.96 -0.50 10.50
C LEU A 49 34.74 -1.23 11.59
N ILE A 50 34.16 -1.28 12.79
CA ILE A 50 34.70 -2.03 13.93
C ILE A 50 33.77 -3.22 14.16
N VAL A 51 34.32 -4.42 14.10
CA VAL A 51 33.59 -5.66 14.40
C VAL A 51 34.25 -6.30 15.61
N LYS A 52 33.47 -6.51 16.67
CA LYS A 52 33.95 -7.05 17.93
C LYS A 52 33.65 -8.55 18.03
N PRO A 53 34.44 -9.33 18.80
CA PRO A 53 34.23 -10.77 18.97
C PRO A 53 32.98 -11.12 19.81
N ASP A 54 32.34 -10.13 20.42
CA ASP A 54 31.08 -10.24 21.17
C ASP A 54 29.82 -10.19 20.26
N ASN A 55 30.00 -10.33 18.94
CA ASN A 55 28.96 -10.18 17.91
C ASN A 55 28.37 -8.77 17.77
N THR A 56 29.05 -7.73 18.25
CA THR A 56 28.65 -6.34 18.02
C THR A 56 29.46 -5.68 16.91
N TYR A 57 28.88 -4.66 16.27
CA TYR A 57 29.55 -3.85 15.27
C TYR A 57 29.30 -2.36 15.51
N GLU A 58 30.24 -1.54 15.06
CA GLU A 58 30.16 -0.09 15.07
C GLU A 58 30.65 0.44 13.72
N VAL A 59 29.91 1.39 13.16
CA VAL A 59 30.29 2.14 11.97
C VAL A 59 30.54 3.58 12.37
N LEU A 60 31.73 4.07 12.04
CA LEU A 60 32.14 5.44 12.28
C LEU A 60 32.38 6.12 10.94
N ILE A 61 31.91 7.36 10.83
CA ILE A 61 32.21 8.27 9.72
C ILE A 61 32.88 9.49 10.35
N ASP A 62 34.08 9.83 9.89
CA ASP A 62 34.90 10.94 10.41
C ASP A 62 35.08 10.85 11.93
N ASN A 63 35.43 9.65 12.42
CA ASN A 63 35.57 9.29 13.84
C ASN A 63 34.30 9.47 14.68
N SER A 64 33.16 9.80 14.07
CA SER A 64 31.87 9.92 14.73
C SER A 64 31.07 8.64 14.55
N LYS A 65 30.58 8.06 15.64
CA LYS A 65 29.76 6.85 15.60
C LYS A 65 28.41 7.17 14.95
N VAL A 66 28.18 6.62 13.75
CA VAL A 66 26.93 6.81 13.01
C VAL A 66 25.96 5.66 13.20
N GLU A 67 26.48 4.45 13.42
CA GLU A 67 25.65 3.26 13.61
C GLU A 67 26.35 2.28 14.55
N SER A 68 25.56 1.55 15.35
CA SER A 68 26.05 0.48 16.20
C SER A 68 24.94 -0.51 16.52
N GLY A 69 25.28 -1.79 16.60
CA GLY A 69 24.29 -2.82 16.90
C GLY A 69 24.89 -4.21 17.04
N GLU A 70 24.01 -5.20 16.95
CA GLU A 70 24.35 -6.61 17.01
C GLU A 70 24.28 -7.22 15.61
N LEU A 71 25.28 -8.01 15.27
CA LEU A 71 25.35 -8.70 13.97
C LEU A 71 24.14 -9.60 13.73
N GLU A 72 23.63 -10.29 14.76
CA GLU A 72 22.49 -11.21 14.63
C GLU A 72 21.14 -10.52 14.41
N VAL A 73 21.03 -9.24 14.76
CA VAL A 73 19.80 -8.45 14.61
C VAL A 73 19.82 -7.70 13.29
N ASP A 74 20.97 -7.12 12.94
CA ASP A 74 21.10 -6.24 11.79
C ASP A 74 21.46 -6.98 10.48
N TRP A 75 21.69 -8.30 10.54
CA TRP A 75 21.85 -9.19 9.39
C TRP A 75 21.12 -10.52 9.59
N ASP A 76 20.61 -11.08 8.48
CA ASP A 76 19.95 -12.38 8.45
C ASP A 76 20.93 -13.57 8.43
N PHE A 77 21.79 -13.67 9.46
CA PHE A 77 22.70 -14.81 9.62
C PHE A 77 21.97 -16.11 9.94
N LEU A 78 20.87 -16.01 10.70
CA LEU A 78 20.09 -17.13 11.19
C LEU A 78 18.68 -17.08 10.60
N PRO A 79 18.04 -18.23 10.38
CA PRO A 79 16.62 -18.25 10.08
C PRO A 79 15.83 -17.55 11.20
N PRO A 80 14.66 -16.98 10.89
CA PRO A 80 13.86 -16.25 11.87
C PRO A 80 13.59 -17.13 13.10
N LYS A 81 13.88 -16.60 14.30
CA LYS A 81 13.71 -17.30 15.59
C LYS A 81 12.25 -17.74 15.83
N LYS A 82 11.28 -17.11 15.15
CA LYS A 82 9.87 -17.45 15.15
C LYS A 82 9.41 -17.60 13.71
N ILE A 83 9.09 -18.83 13.29
CA ILE A 83 8.32 -19.07 12.08
C ILE A 83 6.83 -18.94 12.42
N LYS A 84 6.03 -18.35 11.53
CA LYS A 84 4.57 -18.51 11.63
C LYS A 84 4.27 -20.00 11.49
N ASP A 85 3.44 -20.52 12.37
CA ASP A 85 3.09 -21.94 12.35
C ASP A 85 2.46 -22.27 10.98
N PRO A 86 3.09 -23.13 10.16
CA PRO A 86 2.56 -23.48 8.84
C PRO A 86 1.24 -24.26 8.91
N GLU A 87 0.87 -24.79 10.08
CA GLU A 87 -0.42 -25.44 10.32
C GLU A 87 -1.48 -24.48 10.86
N ALA A 88 -1.11 -23.25 11.24
CA ALA A 88 -2.06 -22.22 11.63
C ALA A 88 -2.82 -21.72 10.40
N LYS A 89 -3.94 -22.39 10.12
CA LYS A 89 -4.95 -21.92 9.19
C LYS A 89 -5.78 -20.84 9.87
N LYS A 90 -6.07 -19.78 9.12
CA LYS A 90 -7.10 -18.82 9.49
C LYS A 90 -8.39 -19.60 9.80
N PRO A 91 -8.99 -19.45 11.00
CA PRO A 91 -10.23 -20.15 11.29
C PRO A 91 -11.32 -19.70 10.31
N GLU A 92 -12.23 -20.60 9.92
CA GLU A 92 -13.32 -20.29 8.99
C GLU A 92 -14.25 -19.17 9.50
N ASP A 93 -14.24 -18.94 10.82
CA ASP A 93 -15.01 -17.90 11.53
C ASP A 93 -14.32 -16.51 11.54
N TRP A 94 -13.12 -16.38 10.98
CA TRP A 94 -12.38 -15.13 10.97
C TRP A 94 -12.80 -14.25 9.79
N ASP A 95 -13.59 -13.20 10.06
CA ASP A 95 -13.99 -12.24 9.04
C ASP A 95 -13.02 -11.05 9.00
N ASP A 96 -12.31 -10.86 7.88
CA ASP A 96 -11.39 -9.72 7.70
C ASP A 96 -12.13 -8.45 7.23
N ARG A 97 -13.45 -8.53 7.02
CA ARG A 97 -14.24 -7.36 6.59
C ARG A 97 -14.55 -6.52 7.81
N SER A 98 -13.97 -5.33 7.87
CA SER A 98 -14.27 -4.32 8.90
C SER A 98 -15.74 -3.90 8.87
N THR A 99 -16.35 -3.93 7.69
CA THR A 99 -17.74 -3.54 7.48
C THR A 99 -18.50 -4.61 6.69
N ILE A 100 -19.71 -4.93 7.12
CA ILE A 100 -20.67 -5.79 6.40
C ILE A 100 -21.84 -4.96 5.89
N ASP A 101 -22.49 -5.46 4.84
CA ASP A 101 -23.74 -4.86 4.36
C ASP A 101 -24.84 -5.07 5.41
N ASP A 102 -25.58 -4.01 5.72
CA ASP A 102 -26.66 -4.04 6.69
C ASP A 102 -27.80 -4.95 6.18
N PRO A 103 -28.09 -6.09 6.86
CA PRO A 103 -29.15 -7.00 6.45
C PRO A 103 -30.56 -6.42 6.66
N ASP A 104 -30.71 -5.36 7.48
CA ASP A 104 -31.97 -4.67 7.72
C ASP A 104 -32.18 -3.47 6.78
N ASP A 105 -31.14 -3.01 6.06
CA ASP A 105 -31.27 -1.97 5.04
C ASP A 105 -31.76 -2.61 3.74
N SER A 106 -33.05 -2.44 3.45
CA SER A 106 -33.66 -2.90 2.19
C SER A 106 -33.75 -1.75 1.20
N LYS A 107 -33.55 -2.05 -0.09
CA LYS A 107 -33.72 -1.09 -1.18
C LYS A 107 -35.10 -0.42 -1.07
N PRO A 108 -35.17 0.91 -0.88
CA PRO A 108 -36.45 1.61 -0.87
C PRO A 108 -37.13 1.44 -2.23
N GLU A 109 -38.45 1.21 -2.24
CA GLU A 109 -39.23 1.10 -3.48
C GLU A 109 -39.12 2.37 -4.37
N ASP A 110 -38.86 3.53 -3.76
CA ASP A 110 -38.66 4.83 -4.45
C ASP A 110 -37.25 5.02 -5.06
N TRP A 111 -36.35 4.04 -4.92
CA TRP A 111 -34.96 4.17 -5.39
C TRP A 111 -34.79 3.80 -6.88
N ASP A 112 -35.61 2.90 -7.40
CA ASP A 112 -35.55 2.41 -8.78
C ASP A 112 -36.31 3.35 -9.72
N LYS A 113 -35.90 4.62 -9.73
CA LYS A 113 -36.43 5.61 -10.67
C LYS A 113 -35.70 5.48 -12.00
N PRO A 114 -36.38 5.67 -13.14
CA PRO A 114 -35.71 5.64 -14.44
C PRO A 114 -34.71 6.80 -14.54
N GLU A 115 -33.56 6.54 -15.16
CA GLU A 115 -32.49 7.52 -15.41
C GLU A 115 -32.98 8.69 -16.27
N HIS A 116 -33.94 8.40 -17.17
CA HIS A 116 -34.55 9.39 -18.05
C HIS A 116 -36.08 9.42 -17.88
N VAL A 117 -36.63 10.62 -17.72
CA VAL A 117 -38.08 10.89 -17.67
C VAL A 117 -38.46 11.85 -18.81
N ALA A 118 -39.68 11.73 -19.34
CA ALA A 118 -40.18 12.70 -20.32
C ALA A 118 -40.27 14.09 -19.68
N ASP A 119 -39.77 15.10 -20.37
CA ASP A 119 -39.82 16.49 -19.91
C ASP A 119 -41.28 16.97 -19.79
N PRO A 120 -41.80 17.24 -18.58
CA PRO A 120 -43.17 17.72 -18.39
C PRO A 120 -43.38 19.16 -18.86
N ASP A 121 -42.30 19.93 -19.03
CA ASP A 121 -42.32 21.32 -19.52
C ASP A 121 -42.14 21.39 -21.05
N ALA A 122 -41.82 20.26 -21.70
CA ALA A 122 -41.79 20.19 -23.15
C ALA A 122 -43.23 20.25 -23.70
N THR A 123 -43.50 21.31 -24.47
CA THR A 123 -44.73 21.44 -25.24
C THR A 123 -44.44 21.19 -26.71
N LYS A 124 -45.36 20.52 -27.39
CA LYS A 124 -45.33 20.34 -28.84
C LYS A 124 -45.13 21.70 -29.54
N PRO A 125 -44.13 21.85 -30.42
CA PRO A 125 -43.91 23.07 -31.19
C PRO A 125 -45.13 23.41 -32.06
N GLU A 126 -45.43 24.70 -32.22
CA GLU A 126 -46.54 25.16 -33.08
C GLU A 126 -46.34 24.81 -34.57
N ASP A 127 -45.09 24.55 -34.99
CA ASP A 127 -44.70 24.22 -36.36
C ASP A 127 -44.59 22.70 -36.61
N TRP A 128 -45.12 21.87 -35.70
CA TRP A 128 -45.10 20.41 -35.83
C TRP A 128 -46.35 19.89 -36.55
N ASP A 129 -46.14 19.14 -37.64
CA ASP A 129 -47.21 18.52 -38.43
C ASP A 129 -47.27 17.00 -38.18
N ASP A 130 -48.30 16.53 -37.47
CA ASP A 130 -48.43 15.09 -37.15
C ASP A 130 -48.62 14.19 -38.39
N GLU A 131 -49.08 14.75 -39.51
CA GLU A 131 -49.32 14.01 -40.76
C GLU A 131 -48.02 13.81 -41.57
N MET A 132 -47.06 14.73 -41.43
CA MET A 132 -45.78 14.72 -42.14
C MET A 132 -44.60 14.25 -41.28
N ASP A 133 -44.59 14.62 -39.99
CA ASP A 133 -43.48 14.36 -39.04
C ASP A 133 -43.78 13.22 -38.04
N GLY A 134 -45.04 12.80 -37.90
CA GLY A 134 -45.49 11.72 -37.01
C GLY A 134 -45.94 12.20 -35.62
N GLU A 135 -46.24 11.26 -34.71
CA GLU A 135 -46.67 11.57 -33.34
C GLU A 135 -45.50 12.20 -32.55
N TRP A 136 -45.70 13.40 -32.03
CA TRP A 136 -44.68 14.11 -31.27
C TRP A 136 -44.40 13.43 -29.93
N GLU A 137 -43.14 13.05 -29.69
CA GLU A 137 -42.68 12.52 -28.40
C GLU A 137 -41.84 13.59 -27.66
N PRO A 138 -42.11 13.84 -26.36
CA PRO A 138 -41.34 14.78 -25.56
C PRO A 138 -39.88 14.30 -25.38
N PRO A 139 -38.90 15.22 -25.29
CA PRO A 139 -37.52 14.88 -25.00
C PRO A 139 -37.40 14.22 -23.63
N MET A 140 -36.54 13.22 -23.56
CA MET A 140 -36.15 12.57 -22.31
C MET A 140 -35.10 13.42 -21.58
N ILE A 141 -35.38 13.83 -20.34
CA ILE A 141 -34.46 14.57 -19.48
C ILE A 141 -33.92 13.66 -18.36
N ASP A 142 -32.72 13.97 -17.88
CA ASP A 142 -32.13 13.29 -16.73
C ASP A 142 -33.02 13.50 -15.49
N ASN A 143 -33.43 12.39 -14.89
CA ASN A 143 -34.30 12.43 -13.72
C ASN A 143 -33.51 12.92 -12.49
N PRO A 144 -33.85 14.09 -11.90
CA PRO A 144 -33.15 14.61 -10.73
C PRO A 144 -33.30 13.70 -9.49
N ASP A 145 -34.30 12.80 -9.49
CA ASP A 145 -34.49 11.82 -8.44
C ASP A 145 -33.76 10.48 -8.70
N PHE A 146 -33.04 10.33 -9.81
CA PHE A 146 -32.25 9.12 -10.07
C PHE A 146 -31.03 9.07 -9.12
N LYS A 147 -31.04 8.10 -8.21
CA LYS A 147 -30.00 7.93 -7.18
C LYS A 147 -28.94 6.87 -7.53
N GLY A 148 -28.98 6.31 -8.75
CA GLY A 148 -28.05 5.28 -9.23
C GLY A 148 -28.27 3.90 -8.62
N GLU A 149 -27.32 2.98 -8.82
CA GLU A 149 -27.38 1.64 -8.24
C GLU A 149 -27.36 1.71 -6.70
N TRP A 150 -28.46 1.25 -6.08
CA TRP A 150 -28.55 1.19 -4.62
C TRP A 150 -27.46 0.28 -4.04
N LYS A 151 -26.80 0.76 -3.00
CA LYS A 151 -25.90 -0.05 -2.17
C LYS A 151 -26.37 0.02 -0.72
N PRO A 152 -26.45 -1.14 -0.03
CA PRO A 152 -26.81 -1.17 1.38
C PRO A 152 -25.82 -0.36 2.21
N LYS A 153 -26.30 0.18 3.33
CA LYS A 153 -25.42 0.78 4.33
C LYS A 153 -24.41 -0.24 4.85
N GLN A 154 -23.20 0.23 5.08
CA GLN A 154 -22.14 -0.57 5.66
C GLN A 154 -22.16 -0.40 7.17
N ILE A 155 -22.37 -1.48 7.91
CA ILE A 155 -22.32 -1.52 9.37
C ILE A 155 -21.01 -2.16 9.83
N ASP A 156 -20.52 -1.75 11.00
CA ASP A 156 -19.34 -2.35 11.60
C ASP A 156 -19.58 -3.83 11.88
N ASN A 157 -18.66 -4.68 11.42
CA ASN A 157 -18.79 -6.13 11.57
C ASN A 157 -18.47 -6.55 13.01
N PRO A 158 -19.46 -7.03 13.80
CA PRO A 158 -19.19 -7.49 15.16
C PRO A 158 -18.30 -8.74 15.23
N ASN A 159 -18.12 -9.44 14.10
CA ASN A 159 -17.25 -10.61 13.96
C ASN A 159 -15.87 -10.28 13.38
N TYR A 160 -15.53 -8.99 13.20
CA TYR A 160 -14.19 -8.59 12.80
C TYR A 160 -13.17 -8.98 13.88
N LYS A 161 -12.17 -9.78 13.50
CA LYS A 161 -11.09 -10.23 14.38
C LYS A 161 -9.73 -10.03 13.77
#